data_AF-A0A1C5AB06-F1
#
_entry.id   AF-A0A1C5AB06-F1
#
_cell.length_a   1.000
_cell.length_b   1.000
_cell.length_c   1.000
_cell.angle_alpha   90.00
_cell.angle_beta   90.00
_cell.angle_gamma   90.00
#
_symmetry.space_group_name_H-M   'P 1'
#
loop_
_entity.id
_entity.type
_entity.pdbx_description
1 polymer ?
#
loop_
_entity_poly.entity_id
_entity_poly.type
_entity_poly.pdbx_seq_one_letter_code
_entity_poly.pdbx_strand_id
1 'polypeptide(L)'
;MTATHESPLRAHMTALGWSPEQLIARINEVRRQRGAAALHAKTAYKWVQGRQPSTATMTDIIAVLHLHRGLRLTPADLGWDRPARRSHALDDPYAVTARELLLASQGDDMKRRKFVLLTGSAVTACALDLLLPAGESLQPALNGDRVSTSLLANIETSVRRSRELDDTEGSRPALLWAGGLWSLLGQVVTRCSYGDAEGRQLHRLYIEMSETYGWMLFDAGEHARAQRVYLTGLRVAREAGPDPALHQATANLLASTAYQESWLGHHTEAATLIATAATRNPDALPSRVRAVIAQREITLAGRRGDVDGVERASAHAHEQLQDASHDDQPWWTEWLTPTAVDGATGRAWLALRKPDHATSYLTQRANTATNAYPRDRLLALCDLANARLRAGDPIAACEPLDHALDVATTVDSPRVSTYLQNVVRQLRDARCTHPQARDVLMKAAS
;
A
#
# COMPACT_ATOMS: atom_id res chain seq x y z
N MET A 1 37.87 4.89 -39.99
CA MET A 1 38.71 4.26 -38.95
C MET A 1 38.19 4.71 -37.59
N THR A 2 37.36 3.89 -36.95
CA THR A 2 36.79 4.17 -35.62
C THR A 2 37.82 3.85 -34.55
N ALA A 3 38.31 4.86 -33.83
CA ALA A 3 39.15 4.68 -32.66
C ALA A 3 38.37 3.89 -31.61
N THR A 4 38.73 2.62 -31.40
CA THR A 4 38.21 1.81 -30.31
C THR A 4 38.71 2.40 -29.00
N HIS A 5 37.84 3.09 -28.27
CA HIS A 5 38.10 3.53 -26.90
C HIS A 5 38.49 2.31 -26.07
N GLU A 6 39.76 2.21 -25.69
CA GLU A 6 40.26 1.10 -24.88
C GLU A 6 39.72 1.26 -23.44
N SER A 7 39.09 0.21 -22.89
CA SER A 7 38.57 0.24 -21.51
C SER A 7 39.73 0.49 -20.52
N PRO A 8 39.58 1.38 -19.51
CA PRO A 8 40.65 1.65 -18.54
C PRO A 8 41.14 0.38 -17.81
N LEU A 9 40.25 -0.58 -17.55
CA LEU A 9 40.63 -1.90 -17.02
C LEU A 9 41.64 -2.62 -17.95
N ARG A 10 41.41 -2.57 -19.27
CA ARG A 10 42.31 -3.18 -20.25
C ARG A 10 43.69 -2.54 -20.20
N ALA A 11 43.78 -1.21 -20.07
CA ALA A 11 45.06 -0.52 -19.93
C ALA A 11 45.86 -1.01 -18.70
N HIS A 12 45.20 -1.20 -17.56
CA HIS A 12 45.82 -1.76 -16.36
C HIS A 12 46.28 -3.21 -16.53
N MET A 13 45.50 -4.04 -17.21
CA MET A 13 45.86 -5.43 -17.51
C MET A 13 47.05 -5.50 -18.48
N THR A 14 47.05 -4.69 -19.53
CA THR A 14 48.15 -4.59 -20.50
C THR A 14 49.44 -4.18 -19.81
N ALA A 15 49.39 -3.20 -18.91
CA ALA A 15 50.56 -2.75 -18.15
C ALA A 15 51.07 -3.77 -17.11
N LEU A 16 50.31 -4.81 -16.82
CA LEU A 16 50.72 -5.96 -16.00
C LEU A 16 51.08 -7.20 -16.84
N GLY A 17 50.89 -7.15 -18.16
CA GLY A 17 51.06 -8.29 -19.06
C GLY A 17 50.04 -9.41 -18.82
N TRP A 18 48.82 -9.07 -18.38
CA TRP A 18 47.80 -10.07 -18.00
C TRP A 18 46.73 -10.29 -19.06
N SER A 19 46.36 -11.55 -19.28
CA SER A 19 45.13 -11.93 -19.98
C SER A 19 43.89 -11.83 -19.07
N PRO A 20 42.66 -11.77 -19.63
CA PRO A 20 41.42 -11.84 -18.86
C PRO A 20 41.34 -13.06 -17.92
N GLU A 21 41.83 -14.22 -18.35
CA GLU A 21 41.88 -15.45 -17.55
C GLU A 21 42.86 -15.32 -16.39
N GLN A 22 44.01 -14.70 -16.63
CA GLN A 22 45.04 -14.47 -15.61
C GLN A 22 44.58 -13.48 -14.54
N LEU A 23 43.72 -12.52 -14.90
CA LEU A 23 43.03 -11.66 -13.95
C LEU A 23 42.06 -12.49 -13.09
N ILE A 24 41.23 -13.35 -13.70
CA ILE A 24 40.30 -14.22 -12.96
C ILE A 24 41.02 -15.19 -12.02
N ALA A 25 42.15 -15.78 -12.45
CA ALA A 25 42.92 -16.69 -11.62
C ALA A 25 43.37 -16.03 -10.30
N ARG A 26 43.82 -14.78 -10.36
CA ARG A 26 44.26 -14.01 -9.19
C ARG A 26 43.10 -13.56 -8.31
N ILE A 27 41.98 -13.18 -8.92
CA ILE A 27 40.73 -12.89 -8.18
C ILE A 27 40.25 -14.13 -7.43
N ASN A 28 40.27 -15.29 -8.07
CA ASN A 28 39.87 -16.55 -7.46
C ASN A 28 40.81 -16.99 -6.33
N GLU A 29 42.09 -16.59 -6.36
CA GLU A 29 43.01 -16.81 -5.25
C GLU A 29 42.57 -16.02 -4.00
N VAL A 30 42.32 -14.72 -4.15
CA VAL A 30 41.83 -13.86 -3.05
C VAL A 30 40.47 -14.33 -2.54
N ARG A 31 39.57 -14.75 -3.43
CA ARG A 31 38.24 -15.27 -3.06
C ARG A 31 38.34 -16.57 -2.29
N ARG A 32 39.27 -17.47 -2.67
CA ARG A 32 39.49 -18.74 -1.95
C ARG A 32 39.96 -18.50 -0.51
N GLN A 33 40.86 -17.54 -0.31
CA GLN A 33 41.36 -17.18 1.03
C GLN A 33 40.26 -16.64 1.96
N ARG A 34 39.15 -16.14 1.40
CA ARG A 34 38.00 -15.61 2.14
C ARG A 34 36.77 -16.53 2.13
N GLY A 35 36.90 -17.76 1.59
CA GLY A 35 35.79 -18.71 1.48
C GLY A 35 34.70 -18.32 0.47
N ALA A 36 34.98 -17.41 -0.47
CA ALA A 36 34.03 -16.98 -1.50
C ALA A 36 34.08 -17.88 -2.75
N ALA A 37 32.92 -18.06 -3.40
CA ALA A 37 32.79 -18.88 -4.61
C ALA A 37 33.66 -18.36 -5.77
N ALA A 38 34.29 -19.28 -6.50
CA ALA A 38 35.14 -18.97 -7.64
C ALA A 38 34.34 -18.46 -8.85
N LEU A 39 34.95 -17.53 -9.60
CA LEU A 39 34.42 -17.00 -10.84
C LEU A 39 34.86 -17.84 -12.04
N HIS A 40 34.01 -17.93 -13.05
CA HIS A 40 34.33 -18.60 -14.30
C HIS A 40 35.44 -17.85 -15.08
N ALA A 41 36.38 -18.57 -15.71
CA ALA A 41 37.57 -18.01 -16.37
C ALA A 41 37.25 -16.94 -17.43
N LYS A 42 36.13 -17.11 -18.16
CA LYS A 42 35.71 -16.18 -19.23
C LYS A 42 34.95 -14.93 -18.74
N THR A 43 34.76 -14.77 -17.42
CA THR A 43 33.94 -13.65 -16.89
C THR A 43 34.57 -12.29 -17.18
N ALA A 44 35.91 -12.20 -17.16
CA ALA A 44 36.63 -10.93 -17.34
C ALA A 44 36.46 -10.29 -18.72
N TYR A 45 36.13 -11.06 -19.77
CA TYR A 45 35.87 -10.49 -21.10
C TYR A 45 34.74 -9.47 -21.10
N LYS A 46 33.69 -9.70 -20.29
CA LYS A 46 32.56 -8.77 -20.17
C LYS A 46 33.00 -7.42 -19.59
N TRP A 47 33.94 -7.44 -18.64
CA TRP A 47 34.44 -6.22 -17.98
C TRP A 47 35.38 -5.44 -18.86
N VAL A 48 36.23 -6.15 -19.59
CA VAL A 48 37.11 -5.58 -20.62
C VAL A 48 36.31 -4.92 -21.75
N GLN A 49 35.09 -5.41 -22.03
CA GLN A 49 34.13 -4.80 -22.97
C GLN A 49 33.32 -3.63 -22.36
N GLY A 50 33.63 -3.22 -21.12
CA GLY A 50 32.99 -2.08 -20.46
C GLY A 50 31.79 -2.42 -19.56
N ARG A 51 31.44 -3.70 -19.38
CA ARG A 51 30.37 -4.08 -18.44
C ARG A 51 30.87 -4.02 -17.00
N GLN A 52 30.17 -3.29 -16.14
CA GLN A 52 30.54 -3.16 -14.73
C GLN A 52 30.33 -4.50 -13.97
N PRO A 53 31.30 -4.95 -13.14
CA PRO A 53 31.12 -6.08 -12.22
C PRO A 53 30.24 -5.71 -11.02
N SER A 54 29.67 -6.72 -10.34
CA SER A 54 29.00 -6.57 -9.04
C SER A 54 29.94 -5.94 -7.99
N THR A 55 29.43 -5.25 -6.97
CA THR A 55 30.22 -4.58 -5.92
C THR A 55 31.23 -5.50 -5.21
N ALA A 56 30.83 -6.72 -4.87
CA ALA A 56 31.74 -7.71 -4.25
C ALA A 56 32.92 -8.05 -5.18
N THR A 57 32.61 -8.42 -6.43
CA THR A 57 33.63 -8.73 -7.45
C THR A 57 34.49 -7.52 -7.83
N MET A 58 33.92 -6.31 -7.82
CA MET A 58 34.66 -5.07 -8.04
C MET A 58 35.72 -4.85 -6.94
N THR A 59 35.36 -5.10 -5.70
CA THR A 59 36.28 -5.01 -4.55
C THR A 59 37.43 -6.01 -4.70
N ASP A 60 37.14 -7.23 -5.15
CA ASP A 60 38.17 -8.24 -5.42
C ASP A 60 39.12 -7.79 -6.55
N ILE A 61 38.58 -7.24 -7.64
CA ILE A 61 39.39 -6.76 -8.78
C ILE A 61 40.29 -5.60 -8.33
N ILE A 62 39.74 -4.63 -7.60
CA ILE A 62 40.49 -3.48 -7.09
C ILE A 62 41.57 -3.97 -6.12
N ALA A 63 41.27 -4.88 -5.20
CA ALA A 63 42.26 -5.43 -4.27
C ALA A 63 43.42 -6.13 -5.00
N VAL A 64 43.11 -6.95 -6.02
CA VAL A 64 44.12 -7.63 -6.83
C VAL A 64 44.97 -6.64 -7.60
N LEU A 65 44.36 -5.68 -8.29
CA LEU A 65 45.09 -4.69 -9.09
C LEU A 65 45.90 -3.73 -8.20
N HIS A 66 45.36 -3.32 -7.05
CA HIS A 66 46.03 -2.49 -6.06
C HIS A 66 47.34 -3.16 -5.58
N LEU A 67 47.24 -4.44 -5.20
CA LEU A 67 48.38 -5.22 -4.71
C LEU A 67 49.47 -5.40 -5.77
N HIS A 68 49.11 -5.58 -7.03
CA HIS A 68 50.08 -5.86 -8.10
C HIS A 68 50.61 -4.63 -8.84
N ARG A 69 49.86 -3.52 -8.85
CA ARG A 69 50.31 -2.24 -9.43
C ARG A 69 51.07 -1.38 -8.42
N GLY A 70 50.87 -1.61 -7.13
CA GLY A 70 51.35 -0.70 -6.08
C GLY A 70 50.70 0.69 -6.13
N LEU A 71 49.55 0.81 -6.80
CA LEU A 71 48.81 2.06 -6.98
C LEU A 71 47.44 1.97 -6.32
N ARG A 72 47.03 3.00 -5.57
CA ARG A 72 45.63 3.12 -5.11
C ARG A 72 44.74 3.32 -6.32
N LEU A 73 43.96 2.30 -6.65
CA LEU A 73 42.97 2.34 -7.73
C LEU A 73 41.59 2.47 -7.11
N THR A 74 40.78 3.33 -7.70
CA THR A 74 39.36 3.52 -7.41
C THR A 74 38.52 2.91 -8.53
N PRO A 75 37.21 2.68 -8.31
CA PRO A 75 36.30 2.31 -9.39
C PRO A 75 36.35 3.30 -10.58
N ALA A 76 36.56 4.59 -10.30
CA ALA A 76 36.65 5.62 -11.32
C ALA A 76 37.87 5.43 -12.23
N ASP A 77 39.02 5.06 -11.68
CA ASP A 77 40.25 4.78 -12.44
C ASP A 77 40.09 3.60 -13.41
N LEU A 78 39.13 2.71 -13.13
CA LEU A 78 38.80 1.54 -13.97
C LEU A 78 37.67 1.82 -14.99
N GLY A 79 37.20 3.07 -15.08
CA GLY A 79 36.07 3.44 -15.94
C GLY A 79 34.73 2.97 -15.37
N TRP A 80 34.66 2.68 -14.07
CA TRP A 80 33.44 2.35 -13.34
C TRP A 80 32.96 3.51 -12.49
N ASP A 81 33.31 4.75 -12.87
CA ASP A 81 32.70 5.97 -12.34
C ASP A 81 31.24 6.05 -12.79
N ARG A 82 30.40 5.33 -12.07
CA ARG A 82 29.05 5.78 -11.83
C ARG A 82 29.04 6.30 -10.41
N PRO A 83 28.38 7.45 -10.16
CA PRO A 83 28.36 8.07 -8.85
C PRO A 83 28.04 7.01 -7.81
N ALA A 84 28.88 6.95 -6.77
CA ALA A 84 28.70 6.06 -5.63
C ALA A 84 27.24 6.17 -5.19
N ARG A 85 26.45 5.15 -5.52
CA ARG A 85 25.05 5.09 -5.16
C ARG A 85 25.02 5.05 -3.65
N ARG A 86 24.35 6.02 -3.04
CA ARG A 86 23.72 5.75 -1.75
C ARG A 86 22.80 4.56 -1.99
N SER A 87 23.24 3.41 -1.48
CA SER A 87 22.38 2.27 -1.30
C SER A 87 21.43 2.67 -0.20
N HIS A 88 20.26 3.22 -0.54
CA HIS A 88 19.14 3.26 0.40
C HIS A 88 18.48 1.89 0.54
N ALA A 89 19.22 0.79 0.41
CA ALA A 89 18.85 -0.40 1.16
C ALA A 89 18.99 0.03 2.62
N LEU A 90 17.87 0.45 3.22
CA LEU A 90 17.67 0.73 4.65
C LEU A 90 18.97 0.53 5.44
N ASP A 91 19.77 1.60 5.61
CA ASP A 91 21.07 1.59 6.33
C ASP A 91 20.98 0.90 7.71
N ASP A 92 22.11 0.58 8.35
CA ASP A 92 22.21 -0.18 9.63
C ASP A 92 21.17 0.14 10.75
N PRO A 93 20.70 1.38 11.01
CA PRO A 93 19.60 1.64 11.97
C PRO A 93 18.20 1.17 11.50
N TYR A 94 18.07 0.72 10.26
CA TYR A 94 16.84 0.31 9.58
C TYR A 94 16.77 -1.22 9.33
N ALA A 95 17.73 -1.99 9.83
CA ALA A 95 17.78 -3.45 9.69
C ALA A 95 16.54 -4.14 10.30
N VAL A 96 15.95 -3.56 11.35
CA VAL A 96 14.73 -4.08 11.98
C VAL A 96 13.55 -3.96 11.02
N THR A 97 13.33 -2.78 10.44
CA THR A 97 12.24 -2.55 9.48
C THR A 97 12.47 -3.33 8.20
N ALA A 98 13.69 -3.42 7.69
CA ALA A 98 14.03 -4.28 6.56
C ALA A 98 13.73 -5.76 6.84
N ARG A 99 14.08 -6.26 8.04
CA ARG A 99 13.78 -7.63 8.46
C ARG A 99 12.28 -7.87 8.58
N GLU A 100 11.54 -6.93 9.14
CA GLU A 100 10.10 -7.04 9.32
C GLU A 100 9.34 -6.93 7.99
N LEU A 101 9.75 -6.03 7.10
CA LEU A 101 9.30 -5.95 5.70
C LEU A 101 9.46 -7.30 5.01
N LEU A 102 10.65 -7.90 5.14
CA LEU A 102 10.94 -9.22 4.57
C LEU A 102 10.08 -10.31 5.21
N LEU A 103 9.94 -10.35 6.54
CA LEU A 103 9.08 -11.31 7.24
C LEU A 103 7.62 -11.17 6.82
N ALA A 104 7.12 -9.95 6.75
CA ALA A 104 5.73 -9.69 6.39
C ALA A 104 5.46 -9.97 4.90
N SER A 105 6.44 -9.71 4.02
CA SER A 105 6.40 -10.10 2.59
C SER A 105 6.49 -11.61 2.33
N GLN A 106 6.92 -12.41 3.32
CA GLN A 106 7.03 -13.86 3.20
C GLN A 106 5.78 -14.63 3.65
N GLY A 107 4.74 -13.94 4.14
CA GLY A 107 3.46 -14.55 4.53
C GLY A 107 3.52 -15.30 5.87
N ASP A 108 2.32 -15.53 6.44
CA ASP A 108 2.13 -15.96 7.83
C ASP A 108 2.72 -17.35 8.16
N ASP A 109 3.35 -17.45 9.34
CA ASP A 109 4.09 -18.61 9.87
C ASP A 109 3.21 -19.90 9.96
N MET A 110 1.89 -19.75 10.02
CA MET A 110 0.93 -20.85 10.16
C MET A 110 0.69 -21.68 8.90
N LYS A 111 1.12 -21.23 7.71
CA LYS A 111 1.03 -22.03 6.46
C LYS A 111 2.34 -22.72 6.06
N ARG A 112 3.41 -22.58 6.87
CA ARG A 112 4.73 -23.16 6.57
C ARG A 112 4.74 -24.69 6.39
N ARG A 113 3.78 -25.43 6.95
CA ARG A 113 3.73 -26.92 6.84
C ARG A 113 3.07 -27.48 5.58
N LYS A 114 2.44 -26.66 4.73
CA LYS A 114 1.85 -27.15 3.46
C LYS A 114 2.39 -26.46 2.20
N PHE A 115 3.34 -25.54 2.34
CA PHE A 115 3.79 -24.67 1.23
C PHE A 115 5.32 -24.47 1.23
N VAL A 116 6.09 -25.57 1.31
CA VAL A 116 7.57 -25.54 1.20
C VAL A 116 8.04 -25.68 -0.26
N LEU A 117 7.15 -25.92 -1.23
CA LEU A 117 7.53 -25.87 -2.65
C LEU A 117 7.04 -24.55 -3.26
N LEU A 118 8.01 -23.70 -3.61
CA LEU A 118 7.87 -22.35 -4.20
C LEU A 118 7.43 -21.26 -3.22
N THR A 119 8.42 -20.51 -2.73
CA THR A 119 8.20 -19.18 -2.13
C THR A 119 7.41 -18.32 -3.10
N GLY A 120 6.25 -17.82 -2.67
CA GLY A 120 5.30 -17.08 -3.51
C GLY A 120 5.89 -15.86 -4.22
N SER A 121 6.99 -15.29 -3.74
CA SER A 121 7.66 -14.12 -4.32
C SER A 121 8.25 -14.33 -5.71
N ALA A 122 8.87 -15.49 -5.98
CA ALA A 122 9.39 -15.81 -7.31
C ALA A 122 8.25 -16.01 -8.31
N VAL A 123 7.15 -16.63 -7.87
CA VAL A 123 5.95 -16.86 -8.67
C VAL A 123 5.22 -15.54 -8.94
N THR A 124 5.04 -14.67 -7.93
CA THR A 124 4.40 -13.36 -8.11
C THR A 124 5.24 -12.40 -8.92
N ALA A 125 6.58 -12.40 -8.78
CA ALA A 125 7.45 -11.57 -9.63
C ALA A 125 7.35 -12.01 -11.09
N CYS A 126 7.38 -13.31 -11.38
CA CYS A 126 7.16 -13.81 -12.74
C CYS A 126 5.74 -13.52 -13.27
N ALA A 127 4.71 -13.57 -12.43
CA ALA A 127 3.34 -13.25 -12.81
C ALA A 127 3.12 -11.73 -13.04
N LEU A 128 3.76 -10.88 -12.24
CA LEU A 128 3.74 -9.42 -12.41
C LEU A 128 4.60 -8.96 -13.60
N ASP A 129 5.71 -9.65 -13.91
CA ASP A 129 6.49 -9.42 -15.14
C ASP A 129 5.61 -9.58 -16.40
N LEU A 130 4.55 -10.41 -16.37
CA LEU A 130 3.58 -10.53 -17.48
C LEU A 130 2.62 -9.34 -17.59
N LEU A 131 2.46 -8.56 -16.52
CA LEU A 131 1.64 -7.35 -16.49
C LEU A 131 2.43 -6.09 -16.86
N LEU A 132 3.77 -6.19 -16.93
CA LEU A 132 4.64 -5.12 -17.38
C LEU A 132 4.73 -5.07 -18.92
N PRO A 133 4.87 -3.87 -19.52
CA PRO A 133 5.18 -3.74 -20.94
C PRO A 133 6.38 -4.56 -21.38
N ALA A 134 6.32 -5.10 -22.61
CA ALA A 134 7.40 -5.90 -23.18
C ALA A 134 8.74 -5.14 -23.16
N GLY A 135 9.72 -5.67 -22.42
CA GLY A 135 11.06 -5.06 -22.24
C GLY A 135 11.38 -4.65 -20.82
N GLU A 136 10.40 -4.68 -19.91
CA GLU A 136 10.58 -4.35 -18.50
C GLU A 136 10.54 -5.62 -17.67
N SER A 137 11.60 -5.87 -16.89
CA SER A 137 11.67 -7.00 -15.96
C SER A 137 12.02 -6.51 -14.57
N LEU A 138 11.36 -7.10 -13.58
CA LEU A 138 11.66 -6.93 -12.17
C LEU A 138 12.96 -7.63 -11.75
N GLN A 139 13.40 -8.64 -12.51
CA GLN A 139 14.54 -9.49 -12.17
C GLN A 139 15.86 -8.72 -11.98
N PRO A 140 16.26 -7.77 -12.86
CA PRO A 140 17.45 -6.97 -12.64
C PRO A 140 17.40 -6.18 -11.32
N ALA A 141 16.27 -5.51 -11.04
CA ALA A 141 16.10 -4.74 -9.81
C ALA A 141 16.20 -5.64 -8.57
N LEU A 142 15.48 -6.77 -8.56
CA LEU A 142 15.51 -7.74 -7.46
C LEU A 142 16.89 -8.40 -7.24
N ASN A 143 17.75 -8.42 -8.26
CA ASN A 143 19.14 -8.87 -8.19
C ASN A 143 20.13 -7.76 -7.77
N GLY A 144 19.64 -6.60 -7.34
CA GLY A 144 20.43 -5.50 -6.80
C GLY A 144 20.72 -4.35 -7.77
N ASP A 145 20.18 -4.38 -9.00
CA ASP A 145 20.31 -3.26 -9.94
C ASP A 145 19.45 -2.04 -9.50
N ARG A 146 19.56 -0.92 -10.25
CA ARG A 146 18.75 0.26 -9.92
C ARG A 146 17.30 -0.03 -10.21
N VAL A 147 16.43 0.50 -9.36
CA VAL A 147 15.06 0.75 -9.77
C VAL A 147 15.09 1.76 -10.93
N SER A 148 14.54 1.39 -12.09
CA SER A 148 14.40 2.31 -13.23
C SER A 148 13.19 3.24 -13.00
N THR A 149 13.21 4.42 -13.64
CA THR A 149 12.07 5.35 -13.63
C THR A 149 10.82 4.72 -14.24
N SER A 150 11.00 3.89 -15.26
CA SER A 150 9.91 3.18 -15.93
C SER A 150 9.30 2.09 -15.03
N LEU A 151 10.13 1.36 -14.27
CA LEU A 151 9.66 0.43 -13.25
C LEU A 151 8.86 1.14 -12.15
N LEU A 152 9.32 2.32 -11.69
CA LEU A 152 8.56 3.12 -10.73
C LEU A 152 7.18 3.54 -11.27
N ALA A 153 7.11 3.98 -12.53
CA ALA A 153 5.85 4.35 -13.17
C ALA A 153 4.85 3.17 -13.25
N ASN A 154 5.36 1.96 -13.53
CA ASN A 154 4.52 0.76 -13.54
C ASN A 154 4.05 0.33 -12.15
N ILE A 155 4.93 0.45 -11.14
CA ILE A 155 4.56 0.22 -9.74
C ILE A 155 3.45 1.20 -9.35
N GLU A 156 3.60 2.48 -9.68
CA GLU A 156 2.59 3.50 -9.41
C GLU A 156 1.25 3.18 -10.06
N THR A 157 1.27 2.78 -11.33
CA THR A 157 0.07 2.33 -12.06
C THR A 157 -0.56 1.10 -11.40
N SER A 158 0.26 0.16 -10.91
CA SER A 158 -0.21 -1.05 -10.24
C SER A 158 -0.85 -0.75 -8.86
N VAL A 159 -0.29 0.20 -8.11
CA VAL A 159 -0.88 0.67 -6.85
C VAL A 159 -2.22 1.35 -7.11
N ARG A 160 -2.31 2.22 -8.13
CA ARG A 160 -3.58 2.85 -8.53
C ARG A 160 -4.64 1.81 -8.90
N ARG A 161 -4.29 0.87 -9.78
CA ARG A 161 -5.20 -0.19 -10.23
C ARG A 161 -5.63 -1.11 -9.10
N SER A 162 -4.80 -1.31 -8.06
CA SER A 162 -5.20 -2.09 -6.88
C SER A 162 -6.37 -1.43 -6.15
N ARG A 163 -6.37 -0.09 -6.05
CA ARG A 163 -7.46 0.66 -5.43
C ARG A 163 -8.73 0.65 -6.30
N GLU A 164 -8.56 0.85 -7.61
CA GLU A 164 -9.68 0.75 -8.56
C GLU A 164 -10.37 -0.61 -8.47
N LEU A 165 -9.59 -1.70 -8.41
CA LEU A 165 -10.14 -3.04 -8.26
C LEU A 165 -10.88 -3.24 -6.93
N ASP A 166 -10.39 -2.67 -5.83
CA ASP A 166 -11.10 -2.66 -4.54
C ASP A 166 -12.47 -2.00 -4.65
N ASP A 167 -12.52 -0.87 -5.35
CA ASP A 167 -13.71 -0.05 -5.48
C ASP A 167 -14.77 -0.65 -6.43
N THR A 168 -14.34 -1.34 -7.50
CA THR A 168 -15.25 -1.94 -8.49
C THR A 168 -15.63 -3.39 -8.19
N GLU A 169 -14.67 -4.24 -7.85
CA GLU A 169 -14.89 -5.70 -7.67
C GLU A 169 -15.05 -6.10 -6.20
N GLY A 170 -14.74 -5.20 -5.27
CA GLY A 170 -14.69 -5.48 -3.85
C GLY A 170 -13.34 -6.03 -3.39
N SER A 171 -13.15 -6.02 -2.07
CA SER A 171 -11.84 -6.26 -1.46
C SER A 171 -11.36 -7.70 -1.57
N ARG A 172 -12.26 -8.69 -1.43
CA ARG A 172 -11.89 -10.11 -1.31
C ARG A 172 -11.27 -10.69 -2.60
N PRO A 173 -11.83 -10.47 -3.81
CA PRO A 173 -11.21 -10.93 -5.05
C PRO A 173 -9.81 -10.35 -5.28
N ALA A 174 -9.58 -9.11 -4.85
CA ALA A 174 -8.32 -8.39 -5.04
C ALA A 174 -7.18 -8.81 -4.10
N LEU A 175 -7.48 -9.48 -2.96
CA LEU A 175 -6.52 -9.74 -1.88
C LEU A 175 -5.24 -10.46 -2.31
N LEU A 176 -5.35 -11.46 -3.19
CA LEU A 176 -4.19 -12.24 -3.61
C LEU A 176 -3.23 -11.37 -4.43
N TRP A 177 -3.77 -10.59 -5.36
CA TRP A 177 -2.99 -9.72 -6.23
C TRP A 177 -2.38 -8.55 -5.43
N ALA A 178 -3.19 -7.86 -4.62
CA ALA A 178 -2.71 -6.77 -3.77
C ALA A 178 -1.64 -7.24 -2.78
N GLY A 179 -1.80 -8.41 -2.16
CA GLY A 179 -0.80 -8.99 -1.27
C GLY A 179 0.51 -9.34 -1.99
N GLY A 180 0.43 -9.84 -3.23
CA GLY A 180 1.60 -10.09 -4.08
C GLY A 180 2.36 -8.82 -4.43
N LEU A 181 1.63 -7.77 -4.86
CA LEU A 181 2.21 -6.47 -5.18
C LEU A 181 2.86 -5.81 -3.95
N TRP A 182 2.18 -5.82 -2.81
CA TRP A 182 2.70 -5.30 -1.55
C TRP A 182 3.98 -6.03 -1.11
N SER A 183 4.02 -7.36 -1.25
CA SER A 183 5.19 -8.18 -0.91
C SER A 183 6.37 -7.94 -1.87
N LEU A 184 6.09 -7.72 -3.15
CA LEU A 184 7.10 -7.37 -4.14
C LEU A 184 7.68 -5.98 -3.85
N LEU A 185 6.82 -4.99 -3.63
CA LEU A 185 7.20 -3.63 -3.24
C LEU A 185 8.10 -3.62 -2.00
N GLY A 186 7.79 -4.44 -0.99
CA GLY A 186 8.65 -4.60 0.20
C GLY A 186 10.03 -5.15 -0.12
N GLN A 187 10.14 -6.08 -1.08
CA GLN A 187 11.43 -6.56 -1.56
C GLN A 187 12.19 -5.49 -2.35
N VAL A 188 11.49 -4.69 -3.17
CA VAL A 188 12.12 -3.60 -3.92
C VAL A 188 12.67 -2.53 -2.97
N VAL A 189 11.89 -2.15 -1.95
CA VAL A 189 12.32 -1.20 -0.89
C VAL A 189 13.56 -1.69 -0.15
N THR A 190 13.66 -3.00 0.11
CA THR A 190 14.70 -3.59 0.98
C THR A 190 15.94 -4.09 0.24
N ARG A 191 15.82 -4.56 -1.01
CA ARG A 191 16.90 -5.26 -1.73
C ARG A 191 17.49 -4.47 -2.89
N CYS A 192 16.75 -3.49 -3.42
CA CYS A 192 17.20 -2.72 -4.58
C CYS A 192 17.99 -1.49 -4.15
N SER A 193 18.82 -0.97 -5.06
CA SER A 193 19.48 0.32 -4.89
C SER A 193 18.70 1.41 -5.66
N TYR A 194 18.53 2.59 -5.06
CA TYR A 194 17.83 3.71 -5.66
C TYR A 194 18.39 5.04 -5.14
N GLY A 195 18.28 6.11 -5.93
CA GLY A 195 18.68 7.45 -5.51
C GLY A 195 17.62 8.09 -4.62
N ASP A 196 17.94 9.24 -4.02
CA ASP A 196 17.07 9.91 -3.04
C ASP A 196 15.66 10.20 -3.59
N ALA A 197 15.55 10.67 -4.83
CA ALA A 197 14.27 10.98 -5.46
C ALA A 197 13.42 9.72 -5.72
N GLU A 198 14.05 8.68 -6.28
CA GLU A 198 13.38 7.39 -6.52
C GLU A 198 12.97 6.73 -5.20
N GLY A 199 13.79 6.87 -4.15
CA GLY A 199 13.51 6.33 -2.82
C GLY A 199 12.27 6.96 -2.19
N ARG A 200 12.13 8.28 -2.22
CA ARG A 200 10.94 8.97 -1.72
C ARG A 200 9.67 8.51 -2.45
N GLN A 201 9.72 8.40 -3.77
CA GLN A 201 8.58 7.90 -4.55
C GLN A 201 8.26 6.44 -4.20
N LEU A 202 9.28 5.57 -4.09
CA LEU A 202 9.09 4.17 -3.75
C LEU A 202 8.52 3.97 -2.34
N HIS A 203 9.02 4.72 -1.34
CA HIS A 203 8.50 4.69 0.03
C HIS A 203 7.05 5.20 0.08
N ARG A 204 6.71 6.24 -0.69
CA ARG A 204 5.33 6.72 -0.82
C ARG A 204 4.42 5.64 -1.37
N LEU A 205 4.81 5.01 -2.48
CA LEU A 205 4.05 3.93 -3.10
C LEU A 205 3.90 2.73 -2.15
N TYR A 206 4.92 2.42 -1.34
CA TYR A 206 4.84 1.37 -0.32
C TYR A 206 3.83 1.72 0.78
N ILE A 207 3.80 2.96 1.25
CA ILE A 207 2.84 3.45 2.27
C ILE A 207 1.41 3.43 1.71
N GLU A 208 1.21 3.95 0.50
CA GLU A 208 -0.10 3.93 -0.20
C GLU A 208 -0.59 2.50 -0.43
N MET A 209 0.31 1.59 -0.84
CA MET A 209 -0.03 0.19 -1.02
C MET A 209 -0.33 -0.51 0.32
N SER A 210 0.38 -0.16 1.39
CA SER A 210 0.10 -0.69 2.73
C SER A 210 -1.28 -0.23 3.23
N GLU A 211 -1.65 1.01 2.95
CA GLU A 211 -2.99 1.51 3.26
C GLU A 211 -4.06 0.76 2.46
N THR A 212 -3.88 0.63 1.14
CA THR A 212 -4.82 -0.07 0.24
C THR A 212 -4.97 -1.54 0.60
N TYR A 213 -3.87 -2.27 0.74
CA TYR A 213 -3.89 -3.70 1.06
C TYR A 213 -4.42 -3.96 2.48
N GLY A 214 -4.03 -3.12 3.44
CA GLY A 214 -4.56 -3.20 4.80
C GLY A 214 -6.07 -2.94 4.83
N TRP A 215 -6.58 -2.00 4.04
CA TRP A 215 -8.01 -1.74 3.91
C TRP A 215 -8.77 -2.95 3.36
N MET A 216 -8.24 -3.57 2.30
CA MET A 216 -8.84 -4.78 1.75
C MET A 216 -8.88 -5.93 2.77
N LEU A 217 -7.78 -6.13 3.51
CA LEU A 217 -7.72 -7.14 4.58
C LEU A 217 -8.72 -6.84 5.70
N PHE A 218 -8.87 -5.57 6.08
CA PHE A 218 -9.85 -5.12 7.05
C PHE A 218 -11.29 -5.41 6.57
N ASP A 219 -11.61 -5.07 5.33
CA ASP A 219 -12.94 -5.32 4.73
C ASP A 219 -13.26 -6.82 4.62
N ALA A 220 -12.24 -7.65 4.38
CA ALA A 220 -12.35 -9.09 4.36
C ALA A 220 -12.41 -9.75 5.75
N GLY A 221 -12.33 -8.98 6.84
CA GLY A 221 -12.36 -9.46 8.22
C GLY A 221 -11.02 -10.00 8.75
N GLU A 222 -9.92 -9.84 8.01
CA GLU A 222 -8.58 -10.30 8.40
C GLU A 222 -7.85 -9.27 9.27
N HIS A 223 -8.48 -8.85 10.37
CA HIS A 223 -8.08 -7.69 11.16
C HIS A 223 -6.62 -7.70 11.65
N ALA A 224 -6.14 -8.84 12.16
CA ALA A 224 -4.76 -8.96 12.64
C ALA A 224 -3.74 -8.83 11.49
N ARG A 225 -4.08 -9.30 10.28
CA ARG A 225 -3.23 -9.11 9.10
C ARG A 225 -3.24 -7.66 8.65
N ALA A 226 -4.41 -7.01 8.64
CA ALA A 226 -4.53 -5.59 8.31
C ALA A 226 -3.66 -4.72 9.24
N GLN A 227 -3.74 -4.92 10.56
CA GLN A 227 -2.91 -4.19 11.53
C GLN A 227 -1.42 -4.37 11.27
N ARG A 228 -0.95 -5.59 10.96
CA ARG A 228 0.45 -5.83 10.62
C ARG A 228 0.89 -5.08 9.36
N VAL A 229 0.06 -5.07 8.32
CA VAL A 229 0.34 -4.32 7.09
C VAL A 229 0.41 -2.82 7.38
N TYR A 230 -0.55 -2.28 8.13
CA TYR A 230 -0.56 -0.87 8.50
C TYR A 230 0.67 -0.46 9.31
N LEU A 231 1.03 -1.24 10.33
CA LEU A 231 2.22 -1.01 11.15
C LEU A 231 3.51 -1.05 10.32
N THR A 232 3.59 -1.94 9.33
CA THR A 232 4.75 -2.02 8.43
C THR A 232 4.87 -0.75 7.57
N GLY A 233 3.76 -0.26 7.01
CA GLY A 233 3.74 1.02 6.28
C GLY A 233 4.13 2.21 7.17
N LEU A 234 3.64 2.26 8.42
CA LEU A 234 3.98 3.33 9.37
C LEU A 234 5.46 3.32 9.77
N ARG A 235 6.10 2.15 9.83
CA ARG A 235 7.55 2.04 10.06
C ARG A 235 8.33 2.64 8.89
N VAL A 236 7.96 2.30 7.65
CA VAL A 236 8.56 2.93 6.45
C VAL A 236 8.34 4.44 6.46
N ALA A 237 7.14 4.92 6.79
CA ALA A 237 6.84 6.35 6.90
C ALA A 237 7.68 7.10 7.94
N ARG A 238 7.97 6.45 9.08
CA ARG A 238 8.84 7.01 10.11
C ARG A 238 10.28 7.17 9.60
N GLU A 239 10.71 6.28 8.72
CA GLU A 239 12.11 6.16 8.27
C GLU A 239 12.42 6.98 7.03
N ALA A 240 11.45 7.17 6.13
CA ALA A 240 11.63 7.83 4.84
C ALA A 240 11.92 9.36 4.91
N GLY A 241 11.86 9.95 6.12
CA GLY A 241 12.18 11.36 6.35
C GLY A 241 11.08 12.35 5.92
N PRO A 242 11.35 13.65 5.92
CA PRO A 242 10.37 14.67 5.57
C PRO A 242 10.20 14.80 4.05
N ASP A 243 8.99 14.52 3.57
CA ASP A 243 8.55 14.79 2.19
C ASP A 243 7.03 15.01 2.20
N PRO A 244 6.50 16.01 1.47
CA PRO A 244 5.06 16.30 1.48
C PRO A 244 4.19 15.13 1.03
N ALA A 245 4.59 14.40 -0.02
CA ALA A 245 3.81 13.30 -0.56
C ALA A 245 3.86 12.06 0.36
N LEU A 246 5.01 11.78 0.98
CA LEU A 246 5.11 10.79 2.05
C LEU A 246 4.22 11.16 3.23
N HIS A 247 4.20 12.43 3.61
CA HIS A 247 3.41 12.92 4.73
C HIS A 247 1.90 12.74 4.48
N GLN A 248 1.42 13.09 3.29
CA GLN A 248 0.03 12.88 2.86
C GLN A 248 -0.35 11.39 2.87
N ALA A 249 0.48 10.52 2.29
CA ALA A 249 0.25 9.07 2.30
C ALA A 249 0.24 8.49 3.73
N THR A 250 1.11 9.00 4.60
CA THR A 250 1.18 8.60 6.01
C THR A 250 -0.06 9.03 6.77
N ALA A 251 -0.57 10.24 6.52
CA ALA A 251 -1.80 10.73 7.13
C ALA A 251 -3.00 9.85 6.75
N ASN A 252 -3.10 9.44 5.48
CA ASN A 252 -4.13 8.50 5.04
C ASN A 252 -3.99 7.12 5.70
N LEU A 253 -2.77 6.59 5.78
CA LEU A 253 -2.51 5.32 6.45
C LEU A 253 -2.90 5.34 7.94
N LEU A 254 -2.57 6.43 8.65
CA LEU A 254 -3.00 6.65 10.03
C LEU A 254 -4.52 6.75 10.14
N ALA A 255 -5.18 7.48 9.23
CA ALA A 255 -6.63 7.62 9.19
C ALA A 255 -7.35 6.28 8.96
N SER A 256 -6.86 5.44 8.06
CA SER A 256 -7.40 4.09 7.83
C SER A 256 -7.12 3.15 9.00
N THR A 257 -5.94 3.23 9.63
CA THR A 257 -5.63 2.47 10.87
C THR A 257 -6.59 2.89 11.99
N ALA A 258 -6.81 4.19 12.19
CA ALA A 258 -7.71 4.70 13.21
C ALA A 258 -9.17 4.26 12.99
N TYR A 259 -9.59 4.18 11.72
CA TYR A 259 -10.92 3.66 11.38
C TYR A 259 -11.07 2.21 11.82
N GLN A 260 -10.07 1.37 11.54
CA GLN A 260 -10.05 -0.02 12.00
C GLN A 260 -10.09 -0.10 13.53
N GLU A 261 -9.23 0.63 14.24
CA GLU A 261 -9.20 0.61 15.72
C GLU A 261 -10.54 1.06 16.31
N SER A 262 -11.14 2.11 15.75
CA SER A 262 -12.48 2.57 16.14
C SER A 262 -13.56 1.50 15.90
N TRP A 263 -13.49 0.78 14.79
CA TRP A 263 -14.39 -0.33 14.47
C TRP A 263 -14.26 -1.50 15.46
N LEU A 264 -13.03 -1.80 15.91
CA LEU A 264 -12.74 -2.87 16.86
C LEU A 264 -13.03 -2.48 18.32
N GLY A 265 -13.37 -1.22 18.60
CA GLY A 265 -13.67 -0.73 19.96
C GLY A 265 -12.47 -0.09 20.68
N HIS A 266 -11.31 0.00 20.03
CA HIS A 266 -10.08 0.59 20.56
C HIS A 266 -10.09 2.11 20.34
N HIS A 267 -11.02 2.80 21.01
CA HIS A 267 -11.30 4.21 20.76
C HIS A 267 -10.17 5.16 21.21
N THR A 268 -9.39 4.78 22.23
CA THR A 268 -8.25 5.57 22.72
C THR A 268 -7.12 5.58 21.69
N GLU A 269 -6.81 4.41 21.14
CA GLU A 269 -5.81 4.21 20.09
C GLU A 269 -6.23 4.95 18.82
N ALA A 270 -7.50 4.81 18.42
CA ALA A 270 -8.06 5.54 17.28
C ALA A 270 -7.93 7.07 17.45
N ALA A 271 -8.23 7.61 18.64
CA ALA A 271 -8.08 9.04 18.92
C ALA A 271 -6.63 9.50 18.78
N THR A 272 -5.69 8.70 19.28
CA THR A 272 -4.25 8.99 19.20
C THR A 272 -3.77 9.00 17.75
N LEU A 273 -4.20 8.03 16.94
CA LEU A 273 -3.85 7.92 15.53
C LEU A 273 -4.39 9.11 14.71
N ILE A 274 -5.64 9.51 14.95
CA ILE A 274 -6.23 10.68 14.28
C ILE A 274 -5.52 11.96 14.69
N ALA A 275 -5.29 12.18 15.99
CA ALA A 275 -4.54 13.35 16.47
C ALA A 275 -3.13 13.39 15.87
N THR A 276 -2.47 12.24 15.72
CA THR A 276 -1.15 12.14 15.09
C THR A 276 -1.20 12.51 13.60
N ALA A 277 -2.25 12.09 12.88
CA ALA A 277 -2.46 12.44 11.48
C ALA A 277 -2.71 13.95 11.31
N ALA A 278 -3.47 14.56 12.22
CA ALA A 278 -3.85 15.98 12.16
C ALA A 278 -2.73 16.94 12.62
N THR A 279 -1.95 16.58 13.65
CA THR A 279 -1.01 17.50 14.30
C THR A 279 0.39 17.51 13.72
N ARG A 280 0.76 16.48 12.96
CA ARG A 280 2.06 16.44 12.31
C ARG A 280 2.01 17.39 11.11
N ASN A 281 2.52 18.62 11.26
CA ASN A 281 2.61 19.63 10.20
C ASN A 281 1.26 19.90 9.46
N PRO A 282 0.20 20.35 10.17
CA PRO A 282 -1.15 20.49 9.64
C PRO A 282 -1.25 21.38 8.39
N ASP A 283 -0.43 22.44 8.33
CA ASP A 283 -0.43 23.40 7.23
C ASP A 283 0.14 22.81 5.93
N ALA A 284 0.86 21.67 6.01
CA ALA A 284 1.41 20.98 4.85
C ALA A 284 0.47 19.93 4.24
N LEU A 285 -0.68 19.65 4.87
CA LEU A 285 -1.68 18.73 4.32
C LEU A 285 -2.62 19.47 3.38
N PRO A 286 -2.88 18.97 2.16
CA PRO A 286 -3.92 19.52 1.30
C PRO A 286 -5.31 19.41 1.93
N SER A 287 -6.23 20.31 1.59
CA SER A 287 -7.57 20.36 2.21
C SER A 287 -8.33 19.03 2.11
N ARG A 288 -8.24 18.29 1.00
CA ARG A 288 -8.92 16.97 0.91
C ARG A 288 -8.33 15.93 1.85
N VAL A 289 -7.04 15.99 2.16
CA VAL A 289 -6.42 15.08 3.14
C VAL A 289 -6.91 15.41 4.54
N ARG A 290 -7.03 16.71 4.89
CA ARG A 290 -7.66 17.15 6.14
C ARG A 290 -9.12 16.71 6.23
N ALA A 291 -9.88 16.79 5.13
CA ALA A 291 -11.25 16.29 5.07
C ALA A 291 -11.35 14.78 5.33
N VAL A 292 -10.41 13.97 4.82
CA VAL A 292 -10.34 12.52 5.13
C VAL A 292 -10.15 12.29 6.62
N ILE A 293 -9.22 13.02 7.25
CA ILE A 293 -8.97 12.92 8.70
C ILE A 293 -10.24 13.32 9.48
N ALA A 294 -10.84 14.46 9.17
CA ALA A 294 -12.07 14.94 9.78
C ALA A 294 -13.22 13.93 9.64
N GLN A 295 -13.34 13.26 8.49
CA GLN A 295 -14.35 12.22 8.31
C GLN A 295 -14.11 11.01 9.23
N ARG A 296 -12.86 10.67 9.55
CA ARG A 296 -12.56 9.64 10.57
C ARG A 296 -12.90 10.13 11.98
N GLU A 297 -12.71 11.41 12.27
CA GLU A 297 -13.11 12.04 13.55
C GLU A 297 -14.62 11.93 13.77
N ILE A 298 -15.44 12.17 12.75
CA ILE A 298 -16.91 11.99 12.81
C ILE A 298 -17.26 10.58 13.30
N THR A 299 -16.62 9.57 12.69
CA THR A 299 -16.88 8.16 13.04
C THR A 299 -16.48 7.89 14.49
N LEU A 300 -15.31 8.37 14.92
CA LEU A 300 -14.83 8.17 16.28
C LEU A 300 -15.70 8.90 17.32
N ALA A 301 -16.11 10.14 17.05
CA ALA A 301 -16.95 10.94 17.92
C ALA A 301 -18.29 10.22 18.19
N GLY A 302 -18.94 9.72 17.13
CA GLY A 302 -20.16 8.92 17.26
C GLY A 302 -19.99 7.66 18.10
N ARG A 303 -18.86 6.95 17.94
CA ARG A 303 -18.54 5.75 18.75
C ARG A 303 -18.24 6.07 20.22
N ARG A 304 -17.68 7.25 20.50
CA ARG A 304 -17.35 7.71 21.85
C ARG A 304 -18.51 8.36 22.60
N GLY A 305 -19.65 8.57 21.97
CA GLY A 305 -20.77 9.28 22.61
C GLY A 305 -20.66 10.80 22.55
N ASP A 306 -19.74 11.35 21.74
CA ASP A 306 -19.46 12.79 21.68
C ASP A 306 -20.35 13.47 20.62
N VAL A 307 -21.50 13.97 21.06
CA VAL A 307 -22.48 14.67 20.21
C VAL A 307 -21.88 15.89 19.54
N ASP A 308 -21.27 16.79 20.33
CA ASP A 308 -20.69 18.02 19.80
C ASP A 308 -19.49 17.72 18.89
N GLY A 309 -18.76 16.63 19.17
CA GLY A 309 -17.68 16.14 18.32
C GLY A 309 -18.14 15.72 16.93
N VAL A 310 -19.31 15.08 16.81
CA VAL A 310 -19.89 14.72 15.50
C VAL A 310 -20.21 15.98 14.69
N GLU A 311 -20.84 16.98 15.31
CA GLU A 311 -21.20 18.23 14.63
C GLU A 311 -19.96 19.02 14.19
N ARG A 312 -18.99 19.22 15.10
CA ARG A 312 -17.74 19.92 14.80
C ARG A 312 -16.95 19.24 13.68
N ALA A 313 -16.73 17.93 13.78
CA ALA A 313 -15.97 17.18 12.78
C ALA A 313 -16.70 17.14 11.43
N SER A 314 -18.03 17.06 11.42
CA SER A 314 -18.84 17.12 10.20
C SER A 314 -18.75 18.48 9.53
N ALA A 315 -18.84 19.57 10.30
CA ALA A 315 -18.68 20.92 9.76
C ALA A 315 -17.27 21.11 9.19
N HIS A 316 -16.24 20.70 9.92
CA HIS A 316 -14.85 20.80 9.47
C HIS A 316 -14.59 19.99 8.20
N ALA A 317 -15.09 18.76 8.10
CA ALA A 317 -14.94 17.95 6.88
C ALA A 317 -15.56 18.63 5.64
N HIS A 318 -16.73 19.27 5.79
CA HIS A 318 -17.39 19.98 4.70
C HIS A 318 -16.64 21.26 4.30
N GLU A 319 -16.19 22.05 5.26
CA GLU A 319 -15.36 23.24 5.02
C GLU A 319 -14.10 22.86 4.22
N GLN A 320 -13.39 21.82 4.63
CA GLN A 320 -12.19 21.35 3.93
C GLN A 320 -12.48 20.84 2.51
N LEU A 321 -13.65 20.23 2.26
CA LEU A 321 -14.06 19.84 0.90
C LEU A 321 -14.43 21.05 0.03
N GLN A 322 -14.96 22.12 0.62
CA GLN A 322 -15.26 23.37 -0.10
C GLN A 322 -13.98 24.11 -0.48
N ASP A 323 -13.00 24.15 0.41
CA ASP A 323 -11.71 24.81 0.18
C ASP A 323 -10.82 24.09 -0.83
N ALA A 324 -11.06 22.80 -1.06
CA ALA A 324 -10.25 21.92 -1.90
C ALA A 324 -10.15 22.32 -3.39
N SER A 325 -10.89 23.33 -3.86
CA SER A 325 -10.92 23.74 -5.26
C SER A 325 -9.62 24.38 -5.78
N HIS A 326 -8.58 24.54 -4.94
CA HIS A 326 -7.37 25.31 -5.27
C HIS A 326 -6.02 24.58 -5.10
N ASP A 327 -5.97 23.33 -4.62
CA ASP A 327 -4.67 22.61 -4.45
C ASP A 327 -4.49 21.43 -5.42
N ASP A 328 -3.23 21.05 -5.67
CA ASP A 328 -2.87 19.72 -6.19
C ASP A 328 -3.20 18.66 -5.12
N GLN A 329 -4.38 18.04 -5.24
CA GLN A 329 -4.85 17.05 -4.28
C GLN A 329 -4.41 15.64 -4.68
N PRO A 330 -4.09 14.75 -3.71
CA PRO A 330 -3.81 13.36 -4.03
C PRO A 330 -5.02 12.68 -4.65
N TRP A 331 -4.82 12.00 -5.79
CA TRP A 331 -5.87 11.30 -6.54
C TRP A 331 -6.71 10.35 -5.68
N TRP A 332 -6.08 9.68 -4.69
CA TRP A 332 -6.76 8.74 -3.81
C TRP A 332 -7.73 9.42 -2.83
N THR A 333 -7.80 10.76 -2.79
CA THR A 333 -8.82 11.46 -2.00
C THR A 333 -10.16 11.57 -2.72
N GLU A 334 -10.24 11.28 -4.02
CA GLU A 334 -11.43 11.50 -4.86
C GLU A 334 -12.70 10.77 -4.37
N TRP A 335 -12.56 9.63 -3.68
CA TRP A 335 -13.69 8.91 -3.09
C TRP A 335 -14.47 9.73 -2.06
N LEU A 336 -13.83 10.71 -1.41
CA LEU A 336 -14.45 11.51 -0.37
C LEU A 336 -15.28 12.64 -0.99
N THR A 337 -16.56 12.36 -1.22
CA THR A 337 -17.55 13.36 -1.63
C THR A 337 -18.23 13.99 -0.40
N PRO A 338 -18.92 15.14 -0.53
CA PRO A 338 -19.77 15.66 0.55
C PRO A 338 -20.76 14.61 1.06
N THR A 339 -21.37 13.83 0.16
CA THR A 339 -22.29 12.78 0.56
C THR A 339 -21.61 11.59 1.26
N ALA A 340 -20.33 11.34 1.00
CA ALA A 340 -19.55 10.35 1.77
C ALA A 340 -19.31 10.83 3.22
N VAL A 341 -19.13 12.13 3.41
CA VAL A 341 -19.11 12.77 4.74
C VAL A 341 -20.48 12.63 5.41
N ASP A 342 -21.58 12.95 4.70
CA ASP A 342 -22.95 12.77 5.21
C ASP A 342 -23.21 11.32 5.66
N GLY A 343 -22.77 10.34 4.87
CA GLY A 343 -22.85 8.93 5.24
C GLY A 343 -22.13 8.62 6.56
N ALA A 344 -20.98 9.24 6.80
CA ALA A 344 -20.24 9.12 8.06
C ALA A 344 -21.01 9.74 9.23
N THR A 345 -21.52 10.96 9.02
CA THR A 345 -22.29 11.72 10.00
C THR A 345 -23.57 10.98 10.40
N GLY A 346 -24.31 10.45 9.42
CA GLY A 346 -25.48 9.62 9.66
C GLY A 346 -25.16 8.37 10.49
N ARG A 347 -24.10 7.63 10.15
CA ARG A 347 -23.64 6.48 10.95
C ARG A 347 -23.22 6.86 12.37
N ALA A 348 -22.59 8.02 12.54
CA ALA A 348 -22.23 8.54 13.85
C ALA A 348 -23.47 8.85 14.70
N TRP A 349 -24.50 9.48 14.13
CA TRP A 349 -25.78 9.68 14.80
C TRP A 349 -26.48 8.37 15.18
N LEU A 350 -26.40 7.33 14.34
CA LEU A 350 -26.89 6.00 14.69
C LEU A 350 -26.12 5.40 15.87
N ALA A 351 -24.80 5.55 15.92
CA ALA A 351 -23.98 5.11 17.06
C ALA A 351 -24.38 5.83 18.36
N LEU A 352 -24.73 7.12 18.26
CA LEU A 352 -25.28 7.94 19.36
C LEU A 352 -26.72 7.59 19.75
N ARG A 353 -27.36 6.60 19.10
CA ARG A 353 -28.76 6.23 19.30
C ARG A 353 -29.73 7.39 19.01
N LYS A 354 -29.39 8.23 18.04
CA LYS A 354 -30.19 9.36 17.54
C LYS A 354 -30.60 9.14 16.07
N PRO A 355 -31.47 8.16 15.78
CA PRO A 355 -31.81 7.79 14.41
C PRO A 355 -32.51 8.90 13.61
N ASP A 356 -33.30 9.75 14.27
CA ASP A 356 -33.98 10.87 13.60
C ASP A 356 -32.98 11.88 13.01
N HIS A 357 -31.87 12.14 13.72
CA HIS A 357 -30.79 12.97 13.21
C HIS A 357 -30.01 12.32 12.06
N ALA A 358 -30.02 10.98 11.96
CA ALA A 358 -29.30 10.25 10.92
C ALA A 358 -30.06 10.20 9.59
N THR A 359 -31.40 10.18 9.63
CA THR A 359 -32.24 9.86 8.46
C THR A 359 -32.03 10.79 7.27
N SER A 360 -31.89 12.10 7.48
CA SER A 360 -31.68 13.08 6.40
C SER A 360 -30.35 12.82 5.67
N TYR A 361 -29.25 12.73 6.43
CA TYR A 361 -27.92 12.45 5.89
C TYR A 361 -27.88 11.13 5.10
N LEU A 362 -28.47 10.07 5.66
CA LEU A 362 -28.45 8.74 5.04
C LEU A 362 -29.38 8.65 3.83
N THR A 363 -30.47 9.42 3.81
CA THR A 363 -31.34 9.53 2.63
C THR A 363 -30.59 10.20 1.48
N GLN A 364 -29.90 11.32 1.74
CA GLN A 364 -29.10 11.99 0.72
C GLN A 364 -27.96 11.12 0.19
N ARG A 365 -27.26 10.39 1.08
CA ARG A 365 -26.22 9.45 0.67
C ARG A 365 -26.79 8.29 -0.17
N ALA A 366 -27.92 7.71 0.21
CA ALA A 366 -28.57 6.65 -0.57
C ALA A 366 -29.00 7.12 -1.97
N ASN A 367 -29.55 8.34 -2.07
CA ASN A 367 -30.03 8.91 -3.34
C ASN A 367 -28.91 9.26 -4.32
N THR A 368 -27.71 9.55 -3.83
CA THR A 368 -26.56 9.96 -4.64
C THR A 368 -25.59 8.84 -4.95
N ALA A 369 -25.70 7.70 -4.26
CA ALA A 369 -24.86 6.54 -4.52
C ALA A 369 -25.16 5.94 -5.89
N THR A 370 -24.12 5.84 -6.73
CA THR A 370 -24.25 5.42 -8.13
C THR A 370 -23.99 3.92 -8.30
N ASN A 371 -24.38 3.37 -9.45
CA ASN A 371 -24.06 1.99 -9.83
C ASN A 371 -22.58 1.76 -10.15
N ALA A 372 -21.79 2.83 -10.32
CA ALA A 372 -20.35 2.72 -10.57
C ALA A 372 -19.60 2.20 -9.33
N TYR A 373 -20.17 2.39 -8.13
CA TYR A 373 -19.57 1.96 -6.86
C TYR A 373 -20.60 1.12 -6.08
N PRO A 374 -20.85 -0.14 -6.50
CA PRO A 374 -21.95 -0.94 -5.99
C PRO A 374 -21.79 -1.27 -4.50
N ARG A 375 -20.55 -1.46 -4.00
CA ARG A 375 -20.26 -1.64 -2.56
C ARG A 375 -20.73 -0.45 -1.72
N ASP A 376 -20.41 0.76 -2.18
CA ASP A 376 -20.75 2.00 -1.48
C ASP A 376 -22.26 2.26 -1.51
N ARG A 377 -22.91 1.95 -2.63
CA ARG A 377 -24.36 1.98 -2.77
C ARG A 377 -25.03 0.99 -1.82
N LEU A 378 -24.54 -0.24 -1.75
CA LEU A 378 -25.04 -1.25 -0.83
C LEU A 378 -24.96 -0.78 0.62
N LEU A 379 -23.81 -0.23 1.03
CA LEU A 379 -23.61 0.30 2.38
C LEU A 379 -24.57 1.45 2.67
N ALA A 380 -24.75 2.40 1.74
CA ALA A 380 -25.66 3.52 1.90
C ALA A 380 -27.13 3.09 2.09
N LEU A 381 -27.58 2.10 1.32
CA LEU A 381 -28.92 1.53 1.44
C LEU A 381 -29.11 0.80 2.78
N CYS A 382 -28.11 0.03 3.21
CA CYS A 382 -28.12 -0.63 4.52
C CYS A 382 -28.18 0.40 5.66
N ASP A 383 -27.40 1.48 5.58
CA ASP A 383 -27.41 2.55 6.57
C ASP A 383 -28.79 3.21 6.67
N LEU A 384 -29.41 3.55 5.53
CA LEU A 384 -30.75 4.15 5.51
C LEU A 384 -31.81 3.21 6.08
N ALA A 385 -31.79 1.93 5.68
CA ALA A 385 -32.71 0.92 6.23
C ALA A 385 -32.54 0.76 7.75
N ASN A 386 -31.30 0.71 8.23
CA ASN A 386 -30.98 0.64 9.65
C ASN A 386 -31.46 1.89 10.42
N ALA A 387 -31.32 3.08 9.83
CA ALA A 387 -31.83 4.31 10.44
C ALA A 387 -33.35 4.30 10.60
N ARG A 388 -34.09 3.92 9.54
CA ARG A 388 -35.55 3.82 9.56
C ARG A 388 -36.04 2.77 10.58
N LEU A 389 -35.39 1.60 10.65
CA LEU A 389 -35.69 0.59 11.68
C LEU A 389 -35.47 1.13 13.10
N ARG A 390 -34.35 1.82 13.33
CA ARG A 390 -34.02 2.37 14.65
C ARG A 390 -34.89 3.55 15.05
N ALA A 391 -35.45 4.28 14.08
CA ALA A 391 -36.47 5.30 14.29
C ALA A 391 -37.87 4.70 14.58
N GLY A 392 -38.02 3.37 14.54
CA GLY A 392 -39.28 2.68 14.80
C GLY A 392 -40.21 2.57 13.59
N ASP A 393 -39.69 2.79 12.37
CA ASP A 393 -40.44 2.64 11.13
C ASP A 393 -39.94 1.44 10.29
N PRO A 394 -40.41 0.22 10.60
CA PRO A 394 -40.01 -0.97 9.86
C PRO A 394 -40.60 -1.02 8.45
N ILE A 395 -41.67 -0.28 8.15
CA ILE A 395 -42.26 -0.25 6.81
C ILE A 395 -41.38 0.59 5.89
N ALA A 396 -40.99 1.79 6.32
CA ALA A 396 -40.11 2.64 5.55
C ALA A 396 -38.73 1.99 5.32
N ALA A 397 -38.27 1.11 6.22
CA ALA A 397 -37.03 0.37 6.03
C ALA A 397 -37.07 -0.67 4.88
N CYS A 398 -38.26 -1.12 4.46
CA CYS A 398 -38.40 -2.17 3.46
C CYS A 398 -37.82 -1.79 2.09
N GLU A 399 -38.14 -0.59 1.58
CA GLU A 399 -37.69 -0.11 0.28
C GLU A 399 -36.15 -0.09 0.14
N PRO A 400 -35.37 0.61 1.00
CA PRO A 400 -33.92 0.61 0.88
C PRO A 400 -33.32 -0.77 1.12
N LEU A 401 -33.94 -1.60 1.96
CA LEU A 401 -33.47 -2.97 2.20
C LEU A 401 -33.71 -3.89 1.00
N ASP A 402 -34.83 -3.74 0.30
CA ASP A 402 -35.13 -4.47 -0.93
C ASP A 402 -34.08 -4.16 -2.02
N HIS A 403 -33.78 -2.88 -2.22
CA HIS A 403 -32.73 -2.44 -3.14
C HIS A 403 -31.34 -2.90 -2.69
N ALA A 404 -31.06 -2.92 -1.38
CA ALA A 404 -29.80 -3.44 -0.86
C ALA A 404 -29.63 -4.93 -1.22
N LEU A 405 -30.69 -5.74 -1.11
CA LEU A 405 -30.65 -7.15 -1.50
C LEU A 405 -30.36 -7.34 -2.99
N ASP A 406 -30.89 -6.49 -3.88
CA ASP A 406 -30.56 -6.54 -5.30
C ASP A 406 -29.08 -6.26 -5.56
N VAL A 407 -28.55 -5.19 -4.96
CA VAL A 407 -27.14 -4.79 -5.14
C VAL A 407 -26.20 -5.81 -4.51
N ALA A 408 -26.59 -6.48 -3.42
CA ALA A 408 -25.78 -7.50 -2.77
C ALA A 408 -25.45 -8.69 -3.68
N THR A 409 -26.26 -8.95 -4.72
CA THR A 409 -25.99 -10.03 -5.69
C THR A 409 -24.76 -9.77 -6.56
N THR A 410 -24.28 -8.53 -6.64
CA THR A 410 -23.16 -8.12 -7.49
C THR A 410 -21.93 -7.65 -6.71
N VAL A 411 -21.91 -7.78 -5.38
CA VAL A 411 -20.83 -7.25 -4.51
C VAL A 411 -20.24 -8.36 -3.64
N ASP A 412 -18.92 -8.58 -3.70
CA ASP A 412 -18.18 -9.46 -2.78
C ASP A 412 -17.44 -8.67 -1.69
N SER A 413 -18.20 -8.17 -0.71
CA SER A 413 -17.68 -7.49 0.49
C SER A 413 -18.22 -8.14 1.77
N PRO A 414 -17.41 -8.95 2.49
CA PRO A 414 -17.86 -9.66 3.68
C PRO A 414 -18.35 -8.74 4.80
N ARG A 415 -17.70 -7.59 5.00
CA ARG A 415 -18.10 -6.59 5.99
C ARG A 415 -19.48 -6.01 5.70
N VAL A 416 -19.73 -5.62 4.45
CA VAL A 416 -21.03 -5.04 4.07
C VAL A 416 -22.11 -6.12 4.05
N SER A 417 -21.81 -7.34 3.60
CA SER A 417 -22.76 -8.47 3.66
C SER A 417 -23.13 -8.85 5.10
N THR A 418 -22.17 -8.84 6.03
CA THR A 418 -22.44 -9.04 7.46
C THR A 418 -23.35 -7.94 8.01
N TYR A 419 -23.14 -6.69 7.58
CA TYR A 419 -23.98 -5.58 7.99
C TYR A 419 -25.41 -5.69 7.44
N LEU A 420 -25.57 -6.02 6.15
CA LEU A 420 -26.87 -6.29 5.54
C LEU A 420 -27.64 -7.38 6.31
N GLN A 421 -26.99 -8.51 6.61
CA GLN A 421 -27.59 -9.59 7.39
C GLN A 421 -28.05 -9.14 8.77
N ASN A 422 -27.30 -8.25 9.42
CA ASN A 422 -27.71 -7.66 10.70
C ASN A 422 -28.93 -6.75 10.56
N VAL A 423 -29.04 -5.96 9.48
CA VAL A 423 -30.22 -5.11 9.21
C VAL A 423 -31.46 -5.97 8.89
N VAL A 424 -31.31 -7.03 8.08
CA VAL A 424 -32.37 -8.00 7.82
C VAL A 424 -32.85 -8.67 9.12
N ARG A 425 -31.92 -9.03 10.01
CA ARG A 425 -32.27 -9.58 11.33
C ARG A 425 -33.07 -8.59 12.17
N GLN A 426 -32.68 -7.31 12.18
CA GLN A 426 -33.43 -6.26 12.88
C GLN A 426 -34.86 -6.10 12.34
N LEU A 427 -35.06 -6.14 11.02
CA LEU A 427 -36.41 -6.13 10.43
C LEU A 427 -37.24 -7.35 10.88
N ARG A 428 -36.63 -8.54 10.93
CA ARG A 428 -37.28 -9.75 11.44
C ARG A 428 -37.68 -9.61 12.91
N ASP A 429 -36.79 -9.06 13.73
CA ASP A 429 -37.01 -8.87 15.17
C ASP A 429 -38.08 -7.80 15.47
N ALA A 430 -38.29 -6.84 14.56
CA ALA A 430 -39.37 -5.87 14.64
C ALA A 430 -40.77 -6.50 14.50
N ARG A 431 -40.87 -7.76 14.04
CA ARG A 431 -42.13 -8.52 13.89
C ARG A 431 -43.23 -7.76 13.11
N CYS A 432 -42.82 -6.95 12.14
CA CYS A 432 -43.74 -6.20 11.29
C CYS A 432 -44.58 -7.16 10.43
N THR A 433 -45.91 -7.07 10.51
CA THR A 433 -46.82 -7.95 9.76
C THR A 433 -47.18 -7.42 8.37
N HIS A 434 -46.66 -6.26 7.97
CA HIS A 434 -46.94 -5.62 6.69
C HIS A 434 -46.45 -6.49 5.52
N PRO A 435 -47.20 -6.61 4.40
CA PRO A 435 -46.82 -7.45 3.26
C PRO A 435 -45.41 -7.17 2.74
N GLN A 436 -45.04 -5.89 2.58
CA GLN A 436 -43.70 -5.50 2.10
C GLN A 436 -42.58 -6.04 3.00
N ALA A 437 -42.76 -6.04 4.32
CA ALA A 437 -41.75 -6.59 5.23
C ALA A 437 -41.59 -8.10 5.06
N ARG A 438 -42.69 -8.82 4.78
CA ARG A 438 -42.65 -10.26 4.48
C ARG A 438 -41.92 -10.51 3.16
N ASP A 439 -42.21 -9.73 2.12
CA ASP A 439 -41.59 -9.88 0.79
C ASP A 439 -40.07 -9.68 0.87
N VAL A 440 -39.62 -8.62 1.55
CA VAL A 440 -38.19 -8.36 1.78
C VAL A 440 -37.52 -9.49 2.56
N LEU A 441 -38.18 -10.01 3.61
CA LEU A 441 -37.64 -11.12 4.40
C LEU A 441 -37.60 -12.44 3.62
N MET A 442 -38.53 -12.67 2.69
CA MET A 442 -38.51 -13.82 1.78
C MET A 442 -37.35 -13.70 0.78
N LYS A 443 -37.17 -12.53 0.17
CA LYS A 443 -36.04 -12.24 -0.73
C LYS A 443 -34.69 -12.38 -0.03
N ALA A 444 -34.60 -12.02 1.25
CA ALA A 444 -33.37 -12.21 2.02
C ALA A 444 -33.07 -13.67 2.41
N ALA A 445 -34.05 -14.57 2.24
CA ALA A 445 -33.92 -15.99 2.55
C ALA A 445 -33.65 -16.87 1.30
N SER A 446 -33.90 -16.34 0.10
CA SER A 446 -33.48 -16.91 -1.18
C SER A 446 -32.02 -16.60 -1.45
#